data_AF-A0A2W6DZE8-F1
#
_entry.id   AF-A0A2W6DZE8-F1
#
_cell.length_a   1.000
_cell.length_b   1.000
_cell.length_c   1.000
_cell.angle_alpha   90.00
_cell.angle_beta   90.00
_cell.angle_gamma   90.00
#
_symmetry.space_group_name_H-M   'P 1'
#
loop_
_entity.id
_entity.type
_entity.pdbx_description
1 polymer ?
#
loop_
_entity_poly.entity_id
_entity_poly.type
_entity_poly.pdbx_seq_one_letter_code
_entity_poly.pdbx_strand_id
1 'polypeptide(L)'
;MGDRIPVEVDGRQLTLSNLDKVLYPATGFTKGEVIDYYTRIAPVLLPHLADRPLTVKRYPNGVDGQFFFEKNASRGTPPWVRTVTLPVPGSTMNRETIDFVVVEELATLVWLANLAALELHVPQ
;
A
#
# COMPACT_ATOMS: atom_id res chain seq x y z
N MET A 1 -14.82 0.00 -17.28
CA MET A 1 -14.45 0.88 -16.16
C MET A 1 -14.81 0.10 -14.91
N GLY A 2 -13.85 -0.38 -14.12
CA GLY A 2 -14.17 -1.23 -12.96
C GLY A 2 -14.92 -0.43 -11.90
N ASP A 3 -15.81 -1.10 -11.17
CA ASP A 3 -16.62 -0.47 -10.13
C ASP A 3 -15.74 0.18 -9.07
N ARG A 4 -16.18 1.36 -8.62
CA ARG A 4 -15.58 2.10 -7.52
C ARG A 4 -16.51 2.01 -6.33
N ILE A 5 -16.05 1.37 -5.26
CA ILE A 5 -16.87 1.08 -4.10
C ILE A 5 -16.38 1.96 -2.95
N PRO A 6 -17.19 2.94 -2.50
CA PRO A 6 -16.89 3.67 -1.28
C PRO A 6 -17.04 2.73 -0.08
N VAL A 7 -16.07 2.75 0.82
CA VAL A 7 -16.07 1.96 2.05
C VAL A 7 -15.54 2.79 3.20
N GLU A 8 -16.00 2.48 4.41
CA GLU A 8 -15.43 3.00 5.65
C GLU A 8 -14.60 1.90 6.33
N VAL A 9 -13.37 2.23 6.71
CA VAL A 9 -12.46 1.32 7.44
C VAL A 9 -11.86 2.12 8.59
N ASP A 10 -12.05 1.68 9.84
CA ASP A 10 -11.61 2.38 11.05
C ASP A 10 -11.96 3.88 11.07
N GLY A 11 -13.17 4.25 10.61
CA GLY A 11 -13.60 5.65 10.52
C GLY A 11 -12.94 6.47 9.39
N ARG A 12 -12.13 5.84 8.53
CA ARG A 12 -11.56 6.46 7.32
C ARG A 12 -12.37 6.09 6.09
N GLN A 13 -12.65 7.10 5.25
CA GLN A 13 -13.32 6.91 3.97
C GLN A 13 -12.30 6.52 2.89
N LEU A 14 -12.61 5.44 2.17
CA LEU A 14 -11.80 4.87 1.10
C LEU A 14 -12.65 4.61 -0.15
N THR A 15 -12.01 4.56 -1.30
CA THR A 15 -12.65 4.06 -2.53
C THR A 15 -11.85 2.90 -3.08
N LEU A 16 -12.40 1.70 -2.94
CA LEU A 16 -11.84 0.50 -3.55
C LEU A 16 -12.24 0.43 -5.01
N SER A 17 -11.41 -0.19 -5.85
CA SER A 17 -11.70 -0.32 -7.28
C SER A 17 -11.17 -1.63 -7.82
N ASN A 18 -11.64 -2.11 -8.98
CA ASN A 18 -11.06 -3.26 -9.68
C ASN A 18 -10.86 -4.49 -8.75
N LEU A 19 -11.84 -4.81 -7.90
CA LEU A 19 -11.69 -5.87 -6.90
C LEU A 19 -11.49 -7.25 -7.55
N ASP A 20 -12.18 -7.51 -8.67
CA ASP A 20 -12.08 -8.76 -9.41
C ASP A 20 -10.80 -8.87 -10.26
N LYS A 21 -9.91 -7.86 -10.22
CA LYS A 21 -8.65 -7.90 -10.97
C LYS A 21 -7.77 -9.01 -10.41
N VAL A 22 -7.47 -10.02 -11.21
CA VAL A 22 -6.51 -11.07 -10.89
C VAL A 22 -5.11 -10.45 -10.76
N LEU A 23 -4.51 -10.59 -9.58
CA LEU A 23 -3.13 -10.17 -9.30
C LEU A 23 -2.16 -11.35 -9.26
N TYR A 24 -2.64 -12.57 -9.01
CA TYR A 24 -1.84 -13.80 -9.08
C TYR A 24 -2.46 -14.77 -10.09
N PRO A 25 -2.03 -14.73 -11.36
CA PRO A 25 -2.64 -15.53 -12.44
C PRO A 25 -2.59 -17.04 -12.23
N ALA A 26 -1.54 -17.55 -11.58
CA ALA A 26 -1.36 -18.98 -11.31
C ALA A 26 -2.49 -19.60 -10.46
N THR A 27 -3.16 -18.80 -9.62
CA THR A 27 -4.23 -19.25 -8.72
C THR A 27 -5.56 -18.54 -8.97
N GLY A 28 -5.57 -17.52 -9.82
CA GLY A 28 -6.73 -16.64 -10.01
C GLY A 28 -6.94 -15.63 -8.87
N PHE A 29 -6.01 -15.53 -7.91
CA PHE A 29 -6.19 -14.70 -6.71
C PHE A 29 -6.29 -13.21 -7.05
N THR A 30 -7.37 -12.59 -6.62
CA THR A 30 -7.83 -11.26 -7.02
C THR A 30 -7.37 -10.17 -6.06
N LYS A 31 -7.50 -8.90 -6.48
CA LYS A 31 -7.21 -7.76 -5.62
C LYS A 31 -8.13 -7.68 -4.40
N GLY A 32 -9.41 -8.03 -4.56
CA GLY A 32 -10.35 -8.12 -3.45
C GLY A 32 -9.86 -9.12 -2.39
N GLU A 33 -9.39 -10.28 -2.82
CA GLU A 33 -8.84 -11.29 -1.90
C GLU A 33 -7.51 -10.86 -1.27
N VAL A 34 -6.67 -10.09 -1.96
CA VAL A 34 -5.48 -9.46 -1.34
C VAL A 34 -5.88 -8.49 -0.22
N ILE A 35 -6.87 -7.64 -0.46
CA ILE A 35 -7.38 -6.70 0.55
C ILE A 35 -7.97 -7.45 1.75
N ASP A 36 -8.77 -8.48 1.49
CA ASP A 36 -9.36 -9.32 2.53
C ASP A 36 -8.28 -10.07 3.34
N TYR A 37 -7.27 -10.63 2.68
CA TYR A 37 -6.13 -11.25 3.35
C TYR A 37 -5.43 -10.28 4.31
N TYR A 38 -5.02 -9.10 3.81
CA TYR A 38 -4.36 -8.09 4.64
C TYR A 38 -5.24 -7.62 5.80
N THR A 39 -6.55 -7.54 5.59
CA THR A 39 -7.52 -7.19 6.63
C THR A 39 -7.55 -8.24 7.74
N ARG A 40 -7.59 -9.52 7.38
CA ARG A 40 -7.59 -10.64 8.34
C ARG A 40 -6.31 -10.75 9.15
N ILE A 41 -5.15 -10.48 8.54
CA ILE A 41 -3.86 -10.56 9.23
C ILE A 41 -3.44 -9.25 9.91
N ALA A 42 -4.16 -8.15 9.70
CA ALA A 42 -3.81 -6.84 10.27
C ALA A 42 -3.56 -6.86 11.78
N PRO A 43 -4.33 -7.56 12.63
CA PRO A 43 -4.10 -7.55 14.09
C PRO A 43 -2.71 -8.05 14.49
N VAL A 44 -2.12 -8.96 13.71
CA VAL A 44 -0.76 -9.47 13.96
C VAL A 44 0.29 -8.77 13.12
N LEU A 45 -0.06 -8.26 11.94
CA LEU A 45 0.89 -7.57 11.06
C LEU A 45 1.21 -6.14 11.52
N LEU A 46 0.19 -5.36 11.93
CA LEU A 46 0.35 -3.94 12.27
C LEU A 46 1.40 -3.69 13.37
N PRO A 47 1.50 -4.49 14.46
CA PRO A 47 2.57 -4.32 15.45
C PRO A 47 3.99 -4.41 14.87
N HIS A 48 4.18 -5.13 13.76
CA HIS A 48 5.47 -5.24 13.08
C HIS A 48 5.74 -4.10 12.09
N LEU A 49 4.71 -3.36 11.69
CA LEU A 49 4.81 -2.20 10.80
C LEU A 49 4.84 -0.87 11.55
N ALA A 50 4.36 -0.85 12.80
CA ALA A 50 4.25 0.33 13.63
C ALA A 50 5.57 1.11 13.71
N ASP A 51 5.49 2.43 13.54
CA ASP A 51 6.62 3.36 13.54
C ASP A 51 7.73 3.09 12.51
N ARG A 52 7.49 2.24 11.50
CA ARG A 52 8.49 1.93 10.46
C ARG A 52 8.17 2.65 9.14
N PRO A 53 9.10 3.45 8.58
CA PRO A 53 8.93 4.07 7.28
C PRO A 53 8.92 2.99 6.19
N LEU A 54 7.81 2.92 5.46
CA LEU A 54 7.54 1.81 4.57
C LEU A 54 7.98 2.11 3.14
N THR A 55 8.72 1.18 2.54
CA THR A 55 8.86 1.09 1.08
C THR A 55 7.89 0.03 0.56
N VAL A 56 7.10 0.34 -0.46
CA VAL A 56 6.19 -0.64 -1.06
C VAL A 56 6.64 -1.05 -2.45
N LYS A 57 6.42 -2.32 -2.81
CA LYS A 57 6.56 -2.80 -4.17
C LYS A 57 5.17 -3.04 -4.76
N ARG A 58 4.87 -2.31 -5.82
CA ARG A 58 3.53 -2.27 -6.42
C ARG A 58 3.50 -3.05 -7.71
N TYR A 59 2.43 -3.83 -7.89
CA TYR A 59 2.16 -4.66 -9.06
C TYR A 59 0.81 -4.29 -9.67
N PRO A 60 0.67 -3.12 -10.31
CA PRO A 60 -0.64 -2.63 -10.77
C PRO A 60 -1.34 -3.60 -11.71
N ASN A 61 -0.60 -4.44 -12.43
CA ASN A 61 -1.08 -5.41 -13.41
C ASN A 61 -0.82 -6.87 -13.01
N GLY A 62 -0.65 -7.15 -11.72
CA GLY A 62 -0.37 -8.49 -11.19
C GLY A 62 1.11 -8.86 -11.23
N VAL A 63 1.44 -10.00 -10.63
CA VAL A 63 2.81 -10.46 -10.36
C VAL A 63 3.62 -10.77 -11.61
N ASP A 64 2.96 -11.10 -12.72
CA ASP A 64 3.61 -11.35 -14.02
C ASP A 64 3.84 -10.06 -14.83
N GLY A 65 3.31 -8.93 -14.34
CA GLY A 65 3.43 -7.62 -14.97
C GLY A 65 4.64 -6.81 -14.47
N GLN A 66 4.76 -5.57 -14.98
CA GLN A 66 5.76 -4.63 -14.46
C GLN A 66 5.43 -4.22 -13.02
N PHE A 67 6.48 -4.14 -12.20
CA PHE A 67 6.43 -3.61 -10.84
C PHE A 67 7.29 -2.37 -10.70
N PHE A 68 7.06 -1.62 -9.62
CA PHE A 68 7.95 -0.54 -9.20
C PHE A 68 7.97 -0.40 -7.68
N PHE A 69 9.05 0.17 -7.16
CA PHE A 69 9.17 0.54 -5.76
C PHE A 69 8.68 1.98 -5.56
N GLU A 70 7.87 2.20 -4.53
CA GLU A 70 7.41 3.51 -4.11
C GLU A 70 7.86 3.75 -2.68
N LYS A 71 8.79 4.69 -2.53
CA LYS A 71 9.32 5.15 -1.24
C LYS A 71 8.64 6.45 -0.80
N ASN A 72 8.51 7.37 -1.75
CA ASN A 72 7.94 8.68 -1.53
C ASN A 72 6.42 8.63 -1.65
N ALA A 73 5.72 9.02 -0.60
CA ALA A 73 4.28 9.20 -0.59
C ALA A 73 3.85 10.04 -1.80
N SER A 74 2.88 9.51 -2.54
CA SER A 74 2.41 10.15 -3.78
C SER A 74 1.46 11.31 -3.46
N ARG A 75 1.19 12.18 -4.45
CA ARG A 75 0.19 13.25 -4.32
C ARG A 75 -1.22 12.74 -4.02
N GLY A 76 -1.51 11.48 -4.33
CA GLY A 76 -2.80 10.82 -4.06
C GLY A 76 -2.89 10.19 -2.68
N THR A 77 -1.89 10.40 -1.80
CA THR A 77 -1.90 9.89 -0.43
C THR A 77 -3.02 10.59 0.36
N PRO A 78 -3.96 9.84 0.96
CA PRO A 78 -5.01 10.44 1.78
C PRO A 78 -4.43 11.27 2.93
N PRO A 79 -5.07 12.39 3.32
CA PRO A 79 -4.52 13.32 4.33
C PRO A 79 -4.40 12.71 5.73
N TRP A 80 -5.11 11.61 5.97
CA TRP A 80 -5.07 10.87 7.23
C TRP A 80 -3.97 9.82 7.30
N VAL A 81 -3.32 9.47 6.19
CA VAL A 81 -2.19 8.54 6.19
C VAL A 81 -0.99 9.24 6.81
N ARG A 82 -0.47 8.66 7.89
CA ARG A 82 0.75 9.17 8.53
C ARG A 82 1.93 9.06 7.57
N THR A 83 2.73 10.12 7.51
CA THR A 83 4.00 10.15 6.78
C THR A 83 5.12 10.67 7.68
N VAL A 84 6.35 10.26 7.38
CA VAL A 84 7.57 10.77 8.01
C VAL A 84 8.57 11.20 6.95
N THR A 85 9.07 12.43 7.05
CA THR A 85 10.08 12.96 6.13
C THR A 85 11.47 12.51 6.58
N LEU A 86 12.19 11.81 5.72
CA LEU A 86 13.53 11.29 6.03
C LEU A 86 14.55 11.69 4.96
N PRO A 87 15.81 11.91 5.35
CA PRO A 87 16.88 12.18 4.40
C PRO A 87 17.18 10.95 3.53
N VAL A 88 17.45 11.19 2.25
CA VAL A 88 17.84 10.17 1.27
C VAL A 88 19.12 10.59 0.54
N PRO A 89 20.27 10.59 1.23
CA PRO A 89 21.54 10.95 0.62
C PRO A 89 21.85 10.00 -0.56
N GLY A 90 22.32 10.55 -1.67
CA GLY A 90 22.60 9.78 -2.89
C GLY A 90 21.36 9.40 -3.70
N SER A 91 20.22 10.07 -3.49
CA SER A 91 19.03 9.89 -4.32
C SER A 91 19.33 10.15 -5.79
N THR A 92 18.99 9.19 -6.66
CA THR A 92 19.10 9.32 -8.13
C THR A 92 18.20 10.39 -8.72
N MET A 93 17.22 10.87 -7.94
CA MET A 93 16.28 11.93 -8.31
C MET A 93 16.66 13.29 -7.74
N ASN A 94 17.89 13.43 -7.23
CA ASN A 94 18.43 14.67 -6.65
C ASN A 94 17.56 15.29 -5.55
N ARG A 95 16.89 14.43 -4.76
CA ARG A 95 16.10 14.82 -3.59
C ARG A 95 16.93 14.61 -2.32
N GLU A 96 16.92 15.60 -1.44
CA GLU A 96 17.57 15.50 -0.13
C GLU A 96 16.72 14.72 0.87
N THR A 97 15.40 14.84 0.76
CA THR A 97 14.42 14.15 1.62
C THR A 97 13.27 13.57 0.80
N ILE A 98 12.59 12.57 1.36
CA ILE A 98 11.32 12.05 0.86
C ILE A 98 10.40 11.71 2.03
N ASP A 99 9.09 11.70 1.76
CA ASP A 99 8.08 11.35 2.73
C ASP A 99 7.76 9.86 2.63
N PHE A 100 8.01 9.10 3.68
CA PHE A 100 7.64 7.69 3.75
C PHE A 100 6.28 7.53 4.42
N VAL A 101 5.46 6.60 3.92
CA VAL A 101 4.23 6.18 4.60
C VAL A 101 4.60 5.37 5.84
N VAL A 102 3.87 5.57 6.94
CA VAL A 102 3.91 4.69 8.12
C VAL A 102 2.53 4.04 8.28
N VAL A 103 2.51 2.72 8.48
CA VAL A 103 1.26 1.95 8.55
C VAL A 103 0.96 1.61 10.00
N GLU A 104 -0.05 2.27 10.57
CA GLU A 104 -0.44 2.13 11.99
C GLU A 104 -1.88 1.67 12.18
N GLU A 105 -2.69 1.71 11.12
CA GLU A 105 -4.12 1.42 11.15
C GLU A 105 -4.53 0.59 9.93
N LEU A 106 -5.62 -0.16 10.06
CA LEU A 106 -6.11 -1.05 9.01
C LEU A 106 -6.44 -0.26 7.73
N ALA A 107 -6.99 0.95 7.86
CA ALA A 107 -7.33 1.79 6.72
C ALA A 107 -6.12 2.09 5.82
N THR A 108 -4.95 2.38 6.40
CA THR A 108 -3.72 2.61 5.64
C THR A 108 -3.28 1.34 4.91
N LEU A 109 -3.39 0.18 5.56
CA LEU A 109 -3.04 -1.11 4.97
C LEU A 109 -3.96 -1.48 3.80
N VAL A 110 -5.28 -1.30 3.97
CA VAL A 110 -6.28 -1.51 2.91
C VAL A 110 -6.06 -0.56 1.73
N TRP A 111 -5.73 0.70 2.00
CA TRP A 111 -5.39 1.66 0.96
C TRP A 111 -4.19 1.22 0.13
N LEU A 112 -3.10 0.79 0.77
CA LEU A 112 -1.91 0.26 0.08
C LEU A 112 -2.23 -1.00 -0.73
N ALA A 113 -3.01 -1.94 -0.18
CA ALA A 113 -3.47 -3.13 -0.90
C ALA A 113 -4.30 -2.77 -2.15
N ASN A 114 -5.18 -1.77 -2.05
CA ASN A 114 -5.97 -1.27 -3.19
C ASN A 114 -5.10 -0.65 -4.30
N LEU A 115 -3.94 -0.09 -3.94
CA LEU A 115 -2.91 0.40 -4.86
C LEU A 115 -2.03 -0.73 -5.45
N ALA A 116 -2.35 -1.98 -5.15
CA ALA A 116 -1.60 -3.19 -5.49
C ALA A 116 -0.17 -3.20 -4.92
N ALA A 117 0.04 -2.64 -3.73
CA ALA A 117 1.26 -2.85 -2.94
C ALA A 117 1.25 -4.27 -2.37
N LEU A 118 1.85 -5.22 -3.08
CA LEU A 118 1.84 -6.62 -2.68
C LEU A 118 2.94 -6.96 -1.69
N GLU A 119 4.04 -6.20 -1.70
CA GLU A 119 5.14 -6.36 -0.75
C GLU A 119 5.35 -5.08 0.07
N LEU A 120 5.51 -5.28 1.38
CA LEU A 120 5.74 -4.24 2.38
C LEU A 120 7.16 -4.40 2.91
N HIS A 121 8.04 -3.44 2.62
CA HIS A 121 9.45 -3.47 3.01
C HIS A 121 9.71 -2.45 4.11
N VAL A 122 10.03 -2.94 5.30
CA VAL A 122 10.39 -2.11 6.47
C VAL A 122 11.89 -2.18 6.75
N PRO A 123 12.51 -1.11 7.28
CA PRO A 123 13.86 -1.19 7.82
C PRO A 123 13.92 -2.19 8.99
N GLN A 124 15.12 -2.78 9.19
CA GLN A 124 15.41 -3.71 10.28
C GLN A 124 15.29 -3.03 11.63
#